data_AF-A0A2V4B1Z2-F1
#
_entry.id   AF-A0A2V4B1Z2-F1
#
_cell.length_a   1.000
_cell.length_b   1.000
_cell.length_c   1.000
_cell.angle_alpha   90.00
_cell.angle_beta   90.00
_cell.angle_gamma   90.00
#
_symmetry.space_group_name_H-M   'P 1'
#
loop_
_entity.id
_entity.type
_entity.pdbx_description
1 polymer ?
#
loop_
_entity_poly.entity_id
_entity_poly.type
_entity_poly.pdbx_seq_one_letter_code
_entity_poly.pdbx_strand_id
1 'polypeptide(L)' 'MLTLAFLWTWTKLTLVTVLAVVIEHATLTTFWAFTPVATVTALVYLVVSVGLFREWRTQATGHHHQITDIRRERV' A
#
# COMPACT_ATOMS: atom_id res chain seq x y z
N MET A 1 5.08 10.96 -12.68
CA MET A 1 3.73 10.53 -12.26
C MET A 1 3.72 9.25 -11.41
N LEU A 2 4.84 8.92 -10.75
CA LEU A 2 5.01 7.70 -9.97
C LEU A 2 4.26 7.76 -8.62
N THR A 3 4.27 8.94 -8.00
CA THR A 3 3.51 9.25 -6.77
C THR A 3 2.01 9.20 -6.96
N LEU A 4 1.47 9.74 -8.07
CA LEU A 4 0.03 9.72 -8.35
C LEU A 4 -0.47 8.30 -8.61
N ALA A 5 0.28 7.51 -9.38
CA ALA A 5 -0.03 6.10 -9.62
C ALA A 5 0.02 5.27 -8.32
N PHE A 6 1.01 5.52 -7.46
CA PHE A 6 1.11 4.92 -6.14
C PHE A 6 -0.10 5.27 -5.25
N LEU A 7 -0.43 6.55 -5.13
CA LEU A 7 -1.58 7.03 -4.35
C LEU A 7 -2.87 6.39 -4.85
N TRP A 8 -3.05 6.29 -6.16
CA TRP A 8 -4.21 5.67 -6.78
C TRP A 8 -4.32 4.18 -6.45
N THR A 9 -3.23 3.42 -6.62
CA THR A 9 -3.19 1.99 -6.30
C THR A 9 -3.40 1.76 -4.80
N TRP A 10 -2.75 2.54 -3.95
CA TRP A 10 -2.92 2.47 -2.50
C TRP A 10 -4.38 2.75 -2.11
N THR A 11 -5.00 3.81 -2.64
CA THR A 11 -6.39 4.17 -2.34
C THR A 11 -7.38 3.07 -2.73
N LYS A 12 -7.20 2.47 -3.92
CA LYS A 12 -8.02 1.32 -4.36
C LYS A 12 -7.89 0.15 -3.39
N LEU A 13 -6.67 -0.11 -2.93
CA LEU A 13 -6.39 -1.22 -2.02
C LEU A 13 -7.05 -0.96 -0.66
N THR A 14 -6.94 0.26 -0.13
CA THR A 14 -7.64 0.69 1.08
C THR A 14 -9.14 0.55 0.95
N LEU A 15 -9.73 0.95 -0.18
CA LEU A 15 -11.16 0.81 -0.44
C LEU A 15 -11.59 -0.66 -0.40
N VAL A 16 -10.84 -1.55 -1.05
CA VAL A 16 -11.10 -2.99 -1.04
C VAL A 16 -11.00 -3.56 0.37
N THR A 17 -10.00 -3.15 1.16
CA THR A 17 -9.86 -3.59 2.55
C THR A 17 -11.02 -3.11 3.42
N VAL A 18 -11.44 -1.85 3.29
CA VAL A 18 -12.60 -1.34 4.02
C VAL A 18 -13.86 -2.12 3.65
N LEU A 19 -14.09 -2.38 2.36
CA LEU A 19 -15.21 -3.20 1.90
C LEU A 19 -15.16 -4.62 2.49
N ALA A 20 -13.98 -5.24 2.53
CA ALA A 20 -13.80 -6.56 3.15
C ALA A 20 -14.19 -6.53 4.64
N VAL A 21 -13.71 -5.56 5.41
CA VAL A 21 -14.04 -5.43 6.84
C VAL A 21 -15.53 -5.16 7.07
N VAL A 22 -16.18 -4.38 6.20
CA VAL A 22 -17.63 -4.14 6.27
C VAL A 22 -18.41 -5.44 6.01
N ILE A 23 -17.99 -6.23 5.03
CA ILE A 23 -18.59 -7.54 4.74
C ILE A 23 -18.36 -8.51 5.89
N GLU A 24 -17.16 -8.56 6.45
CA GLU A 24 -16.84 -9.38 7.63
C GLU A 24 -17.72 -9.00 8.82
N HIS A 25 -17.91 -7.71 9.09
CA HIS A 25 -18.78 -7.26 10.17
C HIS A 25 -20.25 -7.61 9.93
N ALA A 26 -20.73 -7.49 8.69
CA ALA A 26 -22.09 -7.84 8.32
C ALA A 26 -22.36 -9.36 8.38
N THR A 27 -21.35 -10.18 8.10
CA THR A 27 -21.46 -11.65 8.07
C THR A 27 -21.19 -12.30 9.43
N LEU A 28 -20.29 -11.72 10.23
CA LEU A 28 -19.88 -12.24 11.53
C LEU A 28 -20.44 -11.37 12.66
N THR A 29 -21.60 -11.76 13.18
CA THR A 29 -22.27 -11.05 14.27
C THR A 29 -21.62 -11.27 15.64
N THR A 30 -20.81 -12.33 15.77
CA THR A 30 -20.13 -12.68 17.02
C THR A 30 -18.74 -12.09 17.06
N PHE A 31 -18.45 -11.30 18.12
CA PHE A 31 -17.17 -10.64 18.32
C PHE A 31 -15.98 -11.60 18.16
N TRP A 32 -16.03 -12.77 18.80
CA TRP A 32 -14.97 -13.78 18.77
C TRP A 32 -14.69 -14.37 17.38
N ALA A 33 -15.66 -14.36 16.47
CA ALA A 33 -15.45 -14.79 15.08
C ALA A 33 -14.93 -13.63 14.22
N PHE A 34 -15.42 -12.41 14.47
CA PHE A 34 -15.01 -11.21 13.74
C PHE A 34 -13.55 -10.83 14.02
N THR A 35 -13.12 -10.79 15.28
CA THR A 35 -11.78 -10.32 15.67
C THR A 35 -10.63 -11.02 14.95
N PRO A 36 -10.55 -12.37 14.90
CA PRO A 36 -9.44 -13.03 14.20
C PRO A 36 -9.48 -12.77 12.69
N VAL A 37 -10.67 -12.74 12.07
CA VAL A 37 -10.83 -12.52 10.63
C VAL A 37 -10.40 -11.09 10.25
N ALA A 38 -10.92 -10.08 10.96
CA ALA A 38 -10.55 -8.69 10.74
C ALA A 38 -9.05 -8.44 10.99
N THR A 39 -8.45 -9.16 11.96
CA THR A 39 -7.01 -9.08 12.21
C THR A 39 -6.20 -9.60 11.02
N VAL A 40 -6.60 -10.73 10.42
CA VAL A 40 -5.93 -11.27 9.23
C VAL A 40 -6.05 -10.29 8.06
N THR A 41 -7.23 -9.73 7.83
CA THR A 41 -7.46 -8.74 6.77
C THR A 41 -6.60 -7.49 6.95
N ALA A 42 -6.48 -7.00 8.19
CA ALA A 42 -5.59 -5.88 8.53
C ALA A 42 -4.10 -6.22 8.32
N LEU A 43 -3.66 -7.42 8.69
CA LEU A 43 -2.29 -7.87 8.48
C LEU A 43 -1.93 -7.96 6.99
N VAL A 44 -2.81 -8.54 6.18
CA VAL A 44 -2.63 -8.61 4.72
C VAL A 44 -2.52 -7.20 4.13
N TYR A 45 -3.43 -6.31 4.53
CA TYR A 45 -3.40 -4.91 4.09
C TYR A 45 -2.08 -4.22 4.46
N LEU A 46 -1.57 -4.44 5.68
CA LEU A 46 -0.29 -3.89 6.13
C LEU A 46 0.89 -4.42 5.32
N VAL A 47 0.98 -5.74 5.11
CA VAL A 47 2.08 -6.35 4.34
C VAL A 47 2.12 -5.78 2.92
N VAL A 48 0.96 -5.70 2.27
CA VAL A 48 0.85 -5.16 0.92
C VAL A 48 1.17 -3.66 0.88
N SER A 49 0.67 -2.87 1.84
CA SER A 49 0.98 -1.45 1.96
C SER A 49 2.47 -1.19 2.15
N VAL A 50 3.14 -1.99 2.99
CA VAL A 50 4.59 -1.90 3.21
C VAL A 50 5.36 -2.25 1.95
N GLY A 51 4.96 -3.31 1.24
CA GLY A 51 5.57 -3.70 -0.04
C GLY A 51 5.49 -2.58 -1.08
N LEU A 52 4.29 -2.05 -1.29
CA LEU A 52 4.01 -0.90 -2.18
C LEU A 52 4.86 0.31 -1.80
N PHE A 53 4.93 0.65 -0.51
CA PHE A 53 5.72 1.80 -0.05
C PHE A 53 7.22 1.59 -0.28
N ARG A 54 7.71 0.36 -0.06
CA ARG A 54 9.13 0.03 -0.29
C ARG A 54 9.49 0.15 -1.77
N GLU A 55 8.63 -0.34 -2.66
CA GLU A 55 8.81 -0.26 -4.10
C GLU A 55 8.73 1.18 -4.63
N TRP A 56 7.78 1.98 -4.12
CA TRP A 56 7.74 3.40 -4.41
C TRP A 56 9.03 4.11 -3.99
N ARG A 57 9.54 3.79 -2.79
CA ARG A 57 10.75 4.43 -2.26
C ARG A 57 11.99 4.07 -3.09
N THR A 58 12.15 2.81 -3.51
CA THR A 58 13.28 2.39 -4.36
C THR A 58 13.26 3.08 -5.72
N GLN A 59 12.08 3.20 -6.34
CA GLN A 59 11.91 3.90 -7.61
C GLN A 59 12.18 5.40 -7.50
N ALA A 60 11.75 6.04 -6.39
CA ALA A 60 12.03 7.44 -6.10
C ALA A 60 13.54 7.71 -5.88
N THR A 61 14.23 6.84 -5.14
CA THR A 61 15.69 6.96 -4.95
C THR A 61 16.48 6.70 -6.24
N GLY A 62 16.04 5.76 -7.07
CA GLY A 62 16.68 5.47 -8.37
C GLY A 62 16.60 6.64 -9.35
N HIS A 63 15.46 7.33 -9.40
CA HIS A 63 15.31 8.56 -10.20
C HIS A 63 16.23 9.68 -9.72
N HIS A 64 16.43 9.81 -8.41
CA HIS A 64 17.33 10.82 -7.86
C HIS A 64 18.79 10.58 -8.29
N HIS A 65 19.24 9.32 -8.31
CA HIS A 65 20.60 8.98 -8.72
C HIS A 65 20.89 9.33 -10.19
N GLN A 66 19.96 8.98 -11.10
CA GLN A 66 20.07 9.32 -12.52
C GLN A 66 20.18 10.83 -12.78
N ILE A 67 19.41 11.65 -12.05
CA ILE A 67 19.46 13.11 -12.21
C ILE A 67 20.81 13.67 -11.73
N THR A 68 21.38 13.13 -10.65
CA THR A 68 22.71 13.54 -10.18
C THR A 68 23.84 13.17 -11.13
N ASP A 69 23.81 11.99 -11.76
CA ASP A 69 24.83 11.59 -12.73
C ASP A 69 24.78 12.47 -14.00
N ILE A 70 23.58 12.71 -14.55
CA ILE A 70 23.42 13.58 -15.73
C ILE A 70 23.91 15.01 -15.45
N ARG A 71 23.74 15.49 -14.22
CA ARG A 71 24.27 16.80 -13.80
C ARG A 71 25.80 16.81 -13.69
N ARG A 72 26.40 15.70 -13.26
CA ARG A 72 27.85 15.57 -13.08
C ARG A 72 28.61 15.43 -14.40
N GLU A 73 28.02 14.78 -15.41
CA GLU A 73 28.62 14.63 -16.74
C GLU A 73 28.59 15.92 -17.59
N ARG A 74 27.79 16.93 -17.19
CA ARG A 74 27.66 18.21 -17.90
C ARG A 74 28.54 19.34 -17.38
N VAL A 75 29.32 19.13 -16.32
CA VAL A 75 30.25 20.11 -15.71
C VAL A 75 31.68 19.71 -16.01
#